data_AF-A0A953E928-F1
#
_entry.id   AF-A0A953E928-F1
#
_cell.length_a   1.000
_cell.length_b   1.000
_cell.length_c   1.000
_cell.angle_alpha   90.00
_cell.angle_beta   90.00
_cell.angle_gamma   90.00
#
_symmetry.space_group_name_H-M   'P 1'
#
loop_
_entity.id
_entity.type
_entity.pdbx_description
1 polymer ?
#
loop_
_entity_poly.entity_id
_entity_poly.type
_entity_poly.pdbx_seq_one_letter_code
_entity_poly.pdbx_strand_id
1 'polypeptide(L)' 'MTIHFVVHDEGDSVGVVVVEGLKAGQKLTGWIMDQDKMIEFD' A
#
# COMPACT_ATOMS: atom_id res chain seq x y z
N MET A 1 -13.03 -2.05 -2.20
CA MET A 1 -11.65 -1.55 -2.33
C MET A 1 -10.86 -2.17 -1.19
N THR A 2 -9.75 -2.85 -1.46
CA THR A 2 -8.93 -3.51 -0.44
C THR A 2 -7.62 -2.75 -0.32
N ILE A 3 -7.29 -2.27 0.89
CA ILE A 3 -5.98 -1.69 1.19
C ILE A 3 -5.02 -2.86 1.43
N HIS A 4 -4.02 -3.00 0.59
CA HIS A 4 -3.04 -4.09 0.68
C HIS A 4 -1.86 -3.70 1.57
N PHE A 5 -1.45 -2.43 1.53
CA PHE A 5 -0.39 -1.90 2.38
C PHE A 5 -0.66 -0.45 2.80
N VAL A 6 0.01 -0.01 3.86
CA VAL A 6 -0.04 1.36 4.36
C VAL A 6 1.36 1.95 4.45
N VAL A 7 1.46 3.25 4.20
CA VAL A 7 2.61 4.11 4.49
C VAL A 7 2.12 5.34 5.25
N HIS A 8 2.98 5.94 6.08
CA HIS A 8 2.61 7.15 6.81
C HIS A 8 2.65 8.37 5.88
N ASP A 9 3.73 8.52 5.10
CA ASP A 9 3.97 9.64 4.18
C ASP A 9 4.43 9.17 2.78
N GLU A 10 4.29 10.02 1.75
CA GLU A 10 4.72 9.72 0.37
C GLU A 10 6.25 9.50 0.25
N GLY A 11 7.05 10.05 1.17
CA GLY A 11 8.51 9.87 1.22
C GLY A 11 8.97 8.56 1.88
N ASP A 12 8.06 7.74 2.41
CA ASP A 12 8.44 6.51 3.12
C ASP A 12 9.06 5.48 2.18
N SER A 13 10.25 4.99 2.54
CA SER A 13 10.93 3.93 1.79
C SER A 13 10.42 2.52 2.11
N VAL A 14 9.60 2.38 3.16
CA VAL A 14 9.05 1.10 3.64
C VAL A 14 7.61 1.28 4.10
N GLY A 15 6.79 0.25 3.93
CA GLY A 15 5.40 0.22 4.37
C GLY A 15 5.02 -1.11 5.00
N VAL A 16 3.80 -1.21 5.52
CA VAL A 16 3.28 -2.41 6.18
C VAL A 16 2.17 -3.03 5.34
N VAL A 17 2.32 -4.31 4.99
CA VAL A 17 1.26 -5.11 4.37
C VAL A 17 0.24 -5.52 5.43
N VAL A 18 -1.04 -5.28 5.15
CA VAL A 18 -2.15 -5.50 6.11
C VAL A 18 -3.10 -6.63 5.68
N VAL A 19 -2.72 -7.39 4.65
CA VAL A 19 -3.48 -8.52 4.12
C VAL A 19 -2.60 -9.76 3.98
N GLU A 20 -3.21 -10.93 4.01
CA GLU A 20 -2.53 -12.20 3.78
C GLU A 20 -2.58 -12.63 2.31
N GLY A 21 -1.73 -13.59 1.92
CA GLY A 21 -1.86 -14.30 0.65
C GLY A 21 -1.31 -13.61 -0.60
N LEU A 22 -0.61 -12.48 -0.47
CA LEU A 22 0.01 -11.78 -1.60
C LEU A 22 0.95 -12.69 -2.41
N LYS A 23 0.99 -12.47 -3.73
CA LYS A 23 1.87 -13.17 -4.68
C LYS A 23 2.76 -12.20 -5.43
N ALA A 24 3.91 -12.68 -5.90
CA ALA A 24 4.81 -11.89 -6.73
C ALA A 24 4.12 -11.47 -8.03
N GLY A 25 4.30 -10.20 -8.43
CA GLY A 25 3.69 -9.61 -9.62
C GLY A 25 2.19 -9.30 -9.49
N GLN A 26 1.63 -9.38 -8.29
CA GLN A 26 0.25 -8.96 -8.04
C GLN A 26 0.18 -7.43 -7.95
N LYS A 27 -0.75 -6.82 -8.68
CA LYS A 27 -1.10 -5.41 -8.51
C LYS A 27 -1.61 -5.14 -7.10
N LEU A 28 -1.03 -4.15 -6.43
CA LEU A 28 -1.37 -3.75 -5.07
C LEU A 28 -1.96 -2.35 -5.04
N THR A 29 -2.87 -2.13 -4.10
CA THR A 29 -3.41 -0.82 -3.75
C THR A 29 -2.95 -0.46 -2.34
N GLY A 30 -2.26 0.66 -2.18
CA GLY A 30 -1.81 1.19 -0.89
C GLY A 30 -2.55 2.45 -0.48
N TRP A 31 -2.44 2.81 0.81
CA TRP A 31 -2.96 4.05 1.38
C TRP A 31 -1.82 4.85 2.03
N ILE A 32 -1.68 6.11 1.63
CA ILE A 32 -0.82 7.08 2.29
C ILE A 32 -1.66 7.80 3.34
N MET A 33 -1.38 7.50 4.60
CA MET A 33 -2.26 7.86 5.72
C MET A 33 -2.33 9.37 5.95
N ASP A 34 -1.20 10.08 5.88
CA ASP A 34 -1.14 11.52 6.16
C ASP A 34 -1.91 12.37 5.12
N GLN A 35 -1.94 11.93 3.86
CA GLN A 35 -2.60 12.66 2.77
C GLN A 35 -3.99 12.12 2.39
N ASP A 36 -4.46 11.08 3.07
CA ASP A 36 -5.67 10.33 2.69
C ASP A 36 -5.73 9.98 1.19
N LYS A 37 -4.59 9.50 0.67
CA LYS A 37 -4.38 9.25 -0.78
C LYS A 37 -4.17 7.77 -1.06
N MET A 38 -4.85 7.26 -2.08
CA MET A 38 -4.63 5.89 -2.56
C MET A 38 -3.55 5.86 -3.65
N ILE A 39 -2.72 4.82 -3.64
CA ILE A 39 -1.69 4.56 -4.65
C ILE A 39 -1.80 3.14 -5.21
N GLU A 40 -1.44 2.96 -6.48
CA GLU A 40 -1.37 1.65 -7.12
C GLU A 40 0.08 1.29 -7.43
N PHE A 41 0.44 0.03 -7.22
CA PHE A 41 1.74 -0.53 -7.53
C PHE A 41 1.53 -1.79 -8.39
N ASP A 42 2.19 -1.85 -9.55
CA ASP A 42 2.10 -2.95 -10.52
C ASP A 42 3.38 -3.81 -10.52
#